data_AF-A0A522NJK6-F1
#
_entry.id   AF-A0A522NJK6-F1
#
_cell.length_a   1.000
_cell.length_b   1.000
_cell.length_c   1.000
_cell.angle_alpha   90.00
_cell.angle_beta   90.00
_cell.angle_gamma   90.00
#
_symmetry.space_group_name_H-M   'P 1'
#
loop_
_entity.id
_entity.type
_entity.pdbx_description
1 polymer ?
#
loop_
_entity_poly.entity_id
_entity_poly.type
_entity_poly.pdbx_seq_one_letter_code
_entity_poly.pdbx_strand_id
1 'polypeptide(L)'
;MSEAGSESANPSRRKLDEDDHDLLTFGEAGERLRMEISGAQARIAELEAAGPNAAGLPEARARLSALLEAAQRNSAQPINDENFERFFGYPGKAKRNVAPGPAKPHRDPDR
;
A
#
# COMPACT_ATOMS: atom_id res chain seq x y z
N MET A 1 -40.88 -20.99 32.12
CA MET A 1 -39.58 -21.21 32.79
C MET A 1 -39.22 -22.67 32.56
N SER A 2 -38.10 -23.07 31.96
CA SER A 2 -36.99 -22.42 31.26
C SER A 2 -36.36 -23.51 30.37
N GLU A 3 -35.63 -23.08 29.35
CA GLU A 3 -35.14 -23.84 28.20
C GLU A 3 -34.39 -25.15 28.52
N ALA A 4 -34.70 -26.16 27.72
CA ALA A 4 -33.81 -27.27 27.41
C ALA A 4 -33.14 -27.00 26.07
N GLY A 5 -31.81 -27.14 26.01
CA GLY A 5 -31.09 -27.09 24.74
C GLY A 5 -29.67 -26.59 24.92
N SER A 6 -28.80 -27.49 25.40
CA SER A 6 -27.36 -27.29 25.42
C SER A 6 -26.86 -26.85 24.04
N GLU A 7 -26.40 -25.60 23.96
CA GLU A 7 -25.76 -25.04 22.78
C GLU A 7 -24.34 -25.60 22.69
N SER A 8 -24.26 -26.87 22.27
CA SER A 8 -23.02 -27.54 21.95
C SER A 8 -22.41 -26.85 20.73
N ALA A 9 -21.38 -26.05 21.03
CA ALA A 9 -20.29 -25.62 20.17
C ALA A 9 -20.26 -26.34 18.81
N ASN A 10 -20.52 -25.61 17.74
CA ASN A 10 -20.18 -26.07 16.39
C ASN A 10 -18.69 -25.80 16.16
N PRO A 11 -17.79 -26.80 16.28
CA PRO A 11 -16.34 -26.60 16.30
C PRO A 11 -15.79 -26.85 14.91
N SER A 12 -16.29 -26.13 13.90
CA SER A 12 -15.87 -26.31 12.51
C SER A 12 -15.65 -25.02 11.74
N ARG A 13 -15.25 -23.92 12.42
CA ARG A 13 -14.28 -23.01 11.80
C ARG A 13 -12.95 -23.77 11.81
N ARG A 14 -12.70 -24.55 10.76
CA ARG A 14 -11.33 -25.00 10.46
C ARG A 14 -10.47 -23.75 10.47
N LYS A 15 -9.51 -23.69 11.40
CA LYS A 15 -8.43 -22.70 11.36
C LYS A 15 -7.80 -22.86 9.98
N LEU A 16 -7.94 -21.84 9.16
CA LEU A 16 -7.07 -21.66 8.03
C LEU A 16 -5.67 -21.58 8.62
N ASP A 17 -4.89 -22.63 8.41
CA ASP A 17 -3.44 -22.57 8.53
C ASP A 17 -3.00 -21.82 7.27
N GLU A 18 -3.14 -20.50 7.32
CA GLU A 18 -3.00 -19.61 6.17
C GLU A 18 -2.45 -18.32 6.77
N ASP A 19 -1.12 -18.18 6.59
CA ASP A 19 -0.25 -17.11 7.09
C ASP A 19 -0.99 -15.88 7.58
N ASP A 20 -0.84 -15.55 8.87
CA ASP A 20 -1.27 -14.27 9.43
C ASP A 20 -0.81 -13.12 8.51
N HIS A 21 -1.72 -12.63 7.68
CA HIS A 21 -1.44 -11.56 6.75
C HIS A 21 -1.47 -10.26 7.52
N ASP A 22 -0.32 -9.88 8.08
CA ASP A 22 -0.10 -8.55 8.62
C ASP A 22 -0.52 -7.52 7.58
N LEU A 23 -1.64 -6.84 7.83
CA LEU A 23 -2.11 -5.77 6.96
C LEU A 23 -1.09 -4.64 7.01
N LEU A 24 -0.35 -4.48 5.91
CA LEU A 24 0.63 -3.41 5.79
C LEU A 24 -0.07 -2.05 5.83
N THR A 25 0.48 -1.12 6.60
CA THR A 25 0.09 0.28 6.48
C THR A 25 0.45 0.81 5.09
N PHE A 26 -0.19 1.91 4.67
CA PHE A 26 0.08 2.52 3.36
C PHE A 26 1.58 2.83 3.14
N GLY A 27 2.28 3.25 4.19
CA GLY A 27 3.73 3.47 4.14
C GLY A 27 4.52 2.17 3.95
N GLU A 28 4.21 1.13 4.73
CA GLU A 28 4.88 -0.17 4.66
C GLU A 28 4.62 -0.89 3.33
N ALA A 29 3.41 -0.78 2.80
CA ALA A 29 3.07 -1.29 1.47
C ALA A 29 3.89 -0.58 0.38
N GLY A 30 4.11 0.73 0.53
CA GLY A 30 4.98 1.52 -0.35
C GLY A 30 6.44 1.08 -0.30
N GLU A 31 7.01 0.91 0.90
CA GLU A 31 8.39 0.45 1.07
C GLU A 31 8.60 -0.96 0.50
N ARG A 32 7.68 -1.88 0.79
CA ARG A 32 7.74 -3.25 0.26
C ARG A 32 7.69 -3.27 -1.26
N LEU A 33 6.83 -2.43 -1.85
CA LEU A 33 6.72 -2.31 -3.29
C LEU A 33 7.99 -1.74 -3.93
N ARG A 34 8.67 -0.78 -3.29
CA ARG A 34 9.96 -0.28 -3.79
C ARG A 34 11.03 -1.36 -3.79
N MET A 35 11.14 -2.14 -2.71
CA MET A 35 12.09 -3.26 -2.64
C MET A 35 11.83 -4.30 -3.74
N GLU A 36 10.57 -4.64 -3.97
CA GLU A 36 10.18 -5.60 -5.02
C GLU A 36 10.52 -5.07 -6.43
N ILE A 37 10.31 -3.78 -6.69
CA ILE A 37 10.71 -3.13 -7.96
C ILE A 37 12.22 -3.23 -8.15
N SER A 38 13.02 -2.92 -7.13
CA SER A 38 14.48 -3.02 -7.21
C SER A 38 14.94 -4.46 -7.47
N GLY A 39 14.32 -5.45 -6.83
CA GLY A 39 14.59 -6.86 -7.09
C GLY A 39 14.25 -7.28 -8.53
N ALA A 40 13.10 -6.85 -9.05
CA ALA A 40 12.69 -7.13 -10.42
C ALA A 40 13.63 -6.48 -11.45
N GLN A 41 14.11 -5.27 -11.19
CA GLN A 41 15.11 -4.60 -12.05
C GLN A 41 16.45 -5.34 -12.06
N ALA A 42 16.95 -5.75 -10.89
CA ALA A 42 18.17 -6.55 -10.79
C ALA A 42 18.03 -7.87 -11.56
N ARG A 43 16.88 -8.53 -11.45
CA ARG A 43 16.60 -9.78 -12.17
C ARG A 43 16.61 -9.60 -13.69
N ILE A 44 16.05 -8.50 -14.20
CA ILE A 44 16.11 -8.18 -15.63
C ILE A 44 17.55 -7.95 -16.06
N ALA A 45 18.35 -7.20 -15.28
CA ALA A 45 19.75 -6.96 -15.60
C ALA A 45 20.57 -8.27 -15.67
N GLU A 46 20.35 -9.20 -14.75
CA GLU A 46 20.96 -10.54 -14.81
C GLU A 46 20.57 -11.31 -16.07
N LEU A 47 19.29 -11.29 -16.43
CA LEU A 47 18.78 -11.98 -17.62
C LEU A 47 19.29 -11.35 -18.92
N GLU A 48 19.37 -10.02 -18.99
CA GLU A 48 19.97 -9.30 -20.12
C GLU A 48 21.45 -9.62 -20.27
N ALA A 49 22.20 -9.73 -19.16
CA ALA A 49 23.60 -10.12 -19.15
C ALA A 49 23.81 -11.57 -19.61
N ALA A 50 22.87 -12.48 -19.31
CA ALA A 50 22.88 -13.85 -19.82
C ALA A 50 22.55 -13.95 -21.33
N GLY A 51 21.96 -12.89 -21.89
CA GLY A 51 21.72 -12.73 -23.32
C GLY A 51 20.29 -12.25 -23.64
N PRO A 52 20.09 -11.58 -24.79
CA PRO A 52 18.81 -10.94 -25.13
C PRO A 52 17.64 -11.92 -25.32
N ASN A 53 17.92 -13.21 -25.48
CA ASN A 53 16.93 -14.29 -25.61
C ASN A 53 16.86 -15.19 -24.37
N ALA A 54 17.38 -14.74 -23.22
CA ALA A 54 17.29 -15.49 -21.98
C ALA A 54 15.82 -15.85 -21.68
N ALA A 55 15.58 -17.13 -21.43
CA ALA A 55 14.26 -17.62 -21.04
C ALA A 55 13.79 -16.87 -19.78
N GLY A 56 12.58 -16.33 -19.83
CA GLY A 56 11.99 -15.56 -18.72
C GLY A 56 12.23 -14.05 -18.74
N LEU A 57 13.04 -13.51 -19.66
CA LEU A 57 13.19 -12.04 -19.81
C LEU A 57 11.84 -11.32 -20.12
N PRO A 58 10.96 -11.85 -21.00
CA PRO A 58 9.64 -11.24 -21.22
C PRO A 58 8.77 -11.22 -19.96
N GLU A 59 8.77 -12.30 -19.18
CA GLU A 59 7.99 -12.42 -17.95
C GLU A 59 8.51 -11.46 -16.86
N ALA A 60 9.84 -11.37 -16.71
CA ALA A 60 10.47 -10.44 -15.77
C ALA A 60 10.11 -8.98 -16.11
N ARG A 61 10.10 -8.60 -17.40
CA ARG A 61 9.66 -7.27 -17.85
C ARG A 61 8.17 -7.03 -17.56
N ALA A 62 7.31 -8.02 -17.82
CA ALA A 62 5.88 -7.90 -17.52
C ALA A 62 5.63 -7.71 -16.01
N ARG A 63 6.36 -8.46 -15.16
CA ARG A 63 6.31 -8.30 -13.70
C ARG A 63 6.75 -6.88 -13.27
N LEU A 64 7.86 -6.38 -13.80
CA LEU A 64 8.32 -5.02 -13.50
C LEU A 64 7.27 -3.98 -13.91
N SER A 65 6.65 -4.12 -15.09
CA SER A 65 5.58 -3.22 -15.54
C SER A 65 4.41 -3.19 -14.55
N ALA A 66 3.92 -4.35 -14.13
CA ALA A 66 2.81 -4.45 -13.18
C ALA A 66 3.15 -3.82 -11.81
N LEU A 67 4.39 -3.98 -11.34
CA LEU A 67 4.85 -3.37 -10.08
C LEU A 67 4.94 -1.84 -10.19
N LEU A 68 5.41 -1.31 -11.33
CA LEU A 68 5.45 0.12 -11.57
C LEU A 68 4.05 0.74 -11.64
N GLU A 69 3.09 0.06 -12.28
CA GLU A 69 1.69 0.47 -12.28
C GLU A 69 1.06 0.42 -10.88
N ALA A 70 1.38 -0.60 -10.09
CA ALA A 70 0.99 -0.66 -8.68
C ALA A 70 1.59 0.51 -7.88
N ALA A 71 2.84 0.88 -8.12
CA ALA A 71 3.50 1.99 -7.43
C ALA A 71 2.89 3.34 -7.82
N GLN A 72 2.50 3.49 -9.09
CA GLN A 72 1.77 4.67 -9.53
C GLN A 72 0.42 4.79 -8.82
N ARG A 73 -0.34 3.69 -8.71
CA ARG A 73 -1.61 3.69 -7.97
C ARG A 73 -1.43 3.97 -6.47
N ASN A 74 -0.39 3.39 -5.86
CA ASN A 74 -0.05 3.64 -4.46
C ASN A 74 0.48 5.05 -4.21
N SER A 75 1.03 5.76 -5.20
CA SER A 75 1.48 7.16 -5.03
C SER A 75 0.41 8.19 -5.35
N ALA A 76 -0.58 7.85 -6.17
CA ALA A 76 -1.52 8.79 -6.78
C ALA A 76 -2.72 9.22 -5.90
N GLN A 77 -2.79 8.88 -4.61
CA GLN A 77 -3.99 9.19 -3.82
C GLN A 77 -3.69 9.77 -2.43
N PRO A 78 -3.32 11.05 -2.33
CA PRO A 78 -3.76 11.84 -1.18
C PRO A 78 -5.29 11.78 -1.15
N ILE A 79 -5.90 11.45 -0.01
CA ILE A 79 -7.35 11.55 0.16
C ILE A 79 -7.75 13.00 -0.20
N ASN A 80 -8.41 13.15 -1.34
CA ASN A 80 -9.08 14.38 -1.75
C ASN A 80 -10.57 14.25 -1.43
N ASP A 81 -11.28 15.37 -1.37
CA ASP A 81 -12.69 15.40 -0.95
C ASP A 81 -13.56 14.48 -1.85
N GLU A 82 -13.26 14.36 -3.15
CA GLU A 82 -13.96 13.47 -4.08
C GLU A 82 -13.77 11.97 -3.76
N ASN A 83 -12.58 11.54 -3.34
CA ASN A 83 -12.35 10.17 -2.90
C ASN A 83 -12.73 9.93 -1.44
N PHE A 84 -12.77 10.98 -0.61
CA PHE A 84 -13.24 10.92 0.77
C PHE A 84 -14.71 10.50 0.80
N GLU A 85 -15.59 11.18 0.05
CA GLU A 85 -17.02 10.86 0.05
C GLU A 85 -17.30 9.44 -0.48
N ARG A 86 -16.54 9.01 -1.50
CA ARG A 86 -16.63 7.65 -2.04
C ARG A 86 -16.17 6.59 -1.03
N PHE A 87 -15.14 6.86 -0.23
CA PHE A 87 -14.61 5.92 0.76
C PHE A 87 -15.44 5.89 2.06
N PHE A 88 -15.92 7.04 2.53
CA PHE A 88 -16.56 7.17 3.84
C PHE A 88 -18.10 7.26 3.77
N GLY A 89 -18.68 7.47 2.59
CA GLY A 89 -20.14 7.44 2.38
C GLY A 89 -20.89 8.65 2.93
N TYR A 90 -20.19 9.70 3.34
CA TYR A 90 -20.77 10.97 3.74
C TYR A 90 -19.89 12.14 3.27
N PRO A 91 -20.49 13.33 3.02
CA PRO A 91 -19.74 14.52 2.67
C PRO A 91 -18.77 14.90 3.79
N GLY A 92 -17.48 14.82 3.49
CA GLY A 92 -16.42 15.13 4.43
C GLY A 92 -15.27 15.85 3.75
N LYS A 93 -14.85 16.97 4.32
CA LYS A 93 -13.64 17.67 3.88
C LYS A 93 -12.44 16.99 4.52
N ALA A 94 -11.50 16.52 3.71
CA ALA A 94 -10.24 15.98 4.21
C ALA A 94 -9.51 17.09 4.98
N LYS A 95 -9.45 16.99 6.32
CA LYS A 95 -8.70 17.92 7.15
C LYS A 95 -7.21 17.75 6.84
N ARG A 96 -6.66 18.64 6.00
CA ARG A 96 -5.22 18.71 5.73
C ARG A 96 -4.52 19.21 6.99
N ASN A 97 -3.91 18.31 7.76
CA ASN A 97 -2.94 18.68 8.79
C ASN A 97 -1.60 19.07 8.12
N VAL A 98 -1.61 20.12 7.29
CA VAL A 98 -0.39 20.88 7.04
C VAL A 98 -0.24 21.80 8.24
N ALA A 99 0.59 21.39 9.20
CA ALA A 99 1.01 22.30 10.26
C ALA A 99 1.51 23.59 9.59
N PRO A 100 1.04 24.79 10.00
CA PRO A 100 1.68 26.01 9.56
C PRO A 100 3.12 25.93 10.06
N GLY A 101 4.08 25.85 9.13
CA GLY A 101 5.49 25.95 9.46
C GLY A 101 5.73 27.21 10.31
N PRO A 102 6.72 27.19 11.21
CA PRO A 102 6.90 28.28 12.18
C PRO A 102 6.96 29.62 11.45
N ALA A 103 6.10 30.54 11.89
CA ALA A 103 6.06 31.91 11.38
C ALA A 103 7.47 32.49 11.40
N LYS A 104 7.95 32.96 10.25
CA LYS A 104 9.20 33.71 10.18
C LYS A 104 9.09 34.90 11.14
N PRO A 105 10.03 35.10 12.08
CA PRO A 105 10.02 36.30 12.90
C PRO A 105 10.25 37.50 11.97
N HIS A 106 9.32 38.46 12.01
CA HIS A 106 9.47 39.77 11.40
C HIS A 106 10.69 40.42 12.07
N ARG A 107 11.83 40.43 11.39
CA ARG A 107 12.99 41.21 11.84
C ARG A 107 12.73 42.63 11.39
N ASP A 108 12.32 43.49 12.32
CA ASP A 108 12.27 44.92 12.08
C ASP A 108 13.67 45.41 11.69
N PRO A 109 13.84 46.07 10.54
CA PRO A 109 15.03 46.85 10.29
C PRO A 109 14.90 48.19 11.01
N ASP A 110 15.97 48.58 11.72
CA ASP A 110 16.17 49.82 12.49
C ASP A 110 15.64 49.87 13.93
N ARG A 111 16.54 49.52 14.87
CA ARG A 111 16.96 50.46 15.92
C ARG A 111 18.31 50.10 16.53
#